data_AF-A0A5K1CFK1-F1
#
_entry.id   AF-A0A5K1CFK1-F1
#
_cell.length_a   1.000
_cell.length_b   1.000
_cell.length_c   1.000
_cell.angle_alpha   90.00
_cell.angle_beta   90.00
_cell.angle_gamma   90.00
#
_symmetry.space_group_name_H-M   'P 1'
#
loop_
_entity.id
_entity.type
_entity.pdbx_description
1 polymer ?
#
loop_
_entity_poly.entity_id
_entity_poly.type
_entity_poly.pdbx_seq_one_letter_code
_entity_poly.pdbx_strand_id
1 'polypeptide(L)'
;SRRLGLTLLRRELRMKAVNSEAKPIHGVARDAVVKIESSLGRTNFSVVPMDDFQMILGMELLSTAKMVPMPHLHSISIMDEKSPCMVPVTSIKRDKGKAAMISALQLNKGLKHGEETYLVTIREVTNDSPGLVPEALAPVLAKFAGIMPAELPRRLPPRREVDHAIELLPGAKSPAMAPYRMAPVELRELRRQLDEMLSGGIIRPSKAPFGAPVLFQAKHDGSKRLCVDYRALNKVTVKNKYPLHQLGEAQVFSKLDLRSGYWQ
;
A
#
# COMPACT_ATOMS: atom_id res chain seq x y z
N SER A 1 -15.87 -13.23 -25.72
CA SER A 1 -16.08 -14.39 -26.63
C SER A 1 -16.69 -13.98 -27.95
N ARG A 2 -17.88 -13.36 -28.00
CA ARG A 2 -18.56 -12.97 -29.27
C ARG A 2 -17.68 -12.10 -30.19
N ARG A 3 -16.94 -11.13 -29.64
CA ARG A 3 -16.01 -10.27 -30.39
C ARG A 3 -14.85 -11.03 -31.04
N LEU A 4 -14.44 -12.18 -30.48
CA LEU A 4 -13.29 -12.97 -30.94
C LEU A 4 -13.72 -14.25 -31.68
N GLY A 5 -15.02 -14.43 -31.96
CA GLY A 5 -15.54 -15.63 -32.64
C GLY A 5 -15.36 -16.95 -31.86
N LEU A 6 -15.05 -16.89 -30.56
CA LEU A 6 -14.76 -18.09 -29.77
C LEU A 6 -16.03 -18.77 -29.26
N THR A 7 -16.15 -20.07 -29.51
CA THR A 7 -17.22 -20.92 -28.96
C THR A 7 -16.93 -21.25 -27.50
N LEU A 8 -17.88 -20.91 -26.61
CA LEU A 8 -17.75 -21.16 -25.19
C LEU A 8 -18.47 -22.44 -24.78
N LEU A 9 -17.75 -23.31 -24.08
CA LEU A 9 -18.37 -24.40 -23.33
C LEU A 9 -18.66 -23.91 -21.91
N ARG A 10 -19.93 -23.92 -21.51
CA ARG A 10 -20.34 -23.62 -20.15
C ARG A 10 -19.82 -24.70 -19.19
N ARG A 11 -19.14 -24.28 -18.14
CA ARG A 11 -18.70 -25.12 -17.02
C ARG A 11 -18.78 -24.32 -15.73
N GLU A 12 -19.26 -24.94 -14.66
CA GLU A 12 -19.29 -24.35 -13.33
C GLU A 12 -17.92 -24.48 -12.65
N LEU A 13 -16.95 -23.69 -13.13
CA LEU A 13 -15.62 -23.64 -12.54
C LEU A 13 -15.40 -22.26 -11.89
N ARG A 14 -14.55 -22.20 -10.87
CA ARG A 14 -14.16 -20.96 -10.18
C ARG A 14 -12.66 -20.77 -10.28
N MET A 15 -12.23 -19.53 -10.47
CA MET A 15 -10.82 -19.14 -10.51
C MET A 15 -10.49 -18.33 -9.26
N LYS A 16 -9.40 -18.69 -8.58
CA LYS A 16 -8.91 -17.97 -7.40
C LYS A 16 -7.51 -17.42 -7.68
N ALA A 17 -7.35 -16.11 -7.63
CA ALA A 17 -6.04 -15.49 -7.60
C ALA A 17 -5.44 -15.56 -6.19
N VAL A 18 -4.11 -15.52 -6.08
CA VAL A 18 -3.41 -15.49 -4.79
C VAL A 18 -3.85 -14.24 -4.03
N ASN A 19 -4.37 -14.42 -2.81
CA ASN A 19 -4.92 -13.35 -1.95
C ASN A 19 -6.19 -12.66 -2.46
N SER A 20 -7.02 -13.35 -3.25
CA SER A 20 -8.35 -12.83 -3.65
C SER A 20 -9.45 -13.87 -3.47
N GLU A 21 -10.70 -13.39 -3.40
CA GLU A 21 -11.87 -14.27 -3.44
C GLU A 21 -11.98 -14.99 -4.79
N ALA A 22 -12.58 -16.18 -4.78
CA ALA A 22 -12.74 -16.99 -5.98
C ALA A 22 -13.86 -16.41 -6.87
N LYS A 23 -13.52 -16.01 -8.10
CA LYS A 23 -14.47 -15.49 -9.11
C LYS A 23 -14.99 -16.61 -10.02
N PRO A 24 -16.24 -16.55 -10.51
CA PRO A 24 -16.79 -17.56 -11.41
C PRO A 24 -16.17 -17.47 -12.82
N ILE A 25 -15.89 -18.63 -13.41
CA ILE A 25 -15.48 -18.76 -14.81
C ILE A 25 -16.75 -18.81 -15.67
N HIS A 26 -16.86 -17.90 -16.63
CA HIS A 26 -18.04 -17.76 -17.49
C HIS A 26 -18.08 -18.82 -18.60
N GLY A 27 -16.96 -19.46 -18.89
CA GLY A 27 -16.85 -20.58 -19.82
C GLY A 27 -15.41 -20.85 -20.21
N VAL A 28 -15.18 -21.92 -20.97
CA VAL A 28 -13.87 -22.26 -21.54
C VAL A 28 -13.98 -22.21 -23.06
N ALA A 29 -13.14 -21.38 -23.68
CA ALA A 29 -12.89 -21.41 -25.12
C ALA A 29 -11.81 -22.46 -25.39
N ARG A 30 -12.15 -23.54 -26.09
CA ARG A 30 -11.21 -24.61 -26.41
C ARG A 30 -10.56 -24.40 -27.76
N ASP A 31 -9.32 -24.86 -27.88
CA ASP A 31 -8.58 -24.93 -29.14
C ASP A 31 -8.53 -23.58 -29.88
N ALA A 32 -8.39 -22.51 -29.11
CA ALA A 32 -8.31 -21.16 -29.63
C ALA A 32 -6.95 -20.98 -30.31
N VAL A 33 -6.99 -20.54 -31.58
CA VAL A 33 -5.79 -20.23 -32.35
C VAL A 33 -5.22 -18.90 -31.85
N VAL A 34 -3.96 -18.93 -31.41
CA VAL A 34 -3.20 -17.77 -30.95
C VAL A 34 -2.08 -17.54 -31.95
N LYS A 35 -2.07 -16.36 -32.58
CA LYS A 35 -0.99 -15.93 -33.45
C LYS A 35 -0.21 -14.81 -32.75
N ILE A 36 1.10 -15.02 -32.56
CA ILE A 36 2.02 -14.01 -32.04
C ILE A 36 3.11 -13.83 -33.09
N GLU A 37 3.07 -12.72 -33.83
CA GLU A 37 3.93 -12.48 -34.99
C GLU A 37 3.90 -13.65 -35.99
N SER A 38 5.04 -14.31 -36.22
CA SER A 38 5.18 -15.48 -37.09
C SER A 38 4.77 -16.79 -36.43
N SER A 39 4.59 -16.82 -35.11
CA SER A 39 4.27 -18.02 -34.34
C SER A 39 2.77 -18.26 -34.27
N LEU A 40 2.34 -19.50 -34.53
CA LEU A 40 0.96 -19.95 -34.43
C LEU A 40 0.86 -21.08 -33.41
N GLY A 41 0.03 -20.89 -32.38
CA GLY A 41 -0.25 -21.88 -31.34
C GLY A 41 -1.74 -22.11 -31.18
N ARG A 42 -2.10 -23.19 -30.48
CA ARG A 42 -3.47 -23.48 -30.04
C ARG A 42 -3.48 -23.66 -28.53
N THR A 43 -4.43 -23.04 -27.86
CA THR A 43 -4.57 -23.16 -26.40
C THR A 43 -6.01 -23.01 -25.94
N ASN A 44 -6.27 -23.41 -24.69
CA ASN A 44 -7.59 -23.29 -24.08
C ASN A 44 -7.61 -22.04 -23.18
N PHE A 45 -8.62 -21.18 -23.34
CA PHE A 45 -8.81 -20.00 -22.50
C PHE A 45 -9.98 -20.17 -21.54
N SER A 46 -9.74 -19.88 -20.26
CA SER A 46 -10.81 -19.68 -19.29
C SER A 46 -11.28 -18.23 -19.35
N VAL A 47 -12.59 -18.02 -19.54
CA VAL A 47 -13.18 -16.68 -19.62
C VAL A 47 -13.62 -16.22 -18.25
N VAL A 48 -12.96 -15.18 -17.76
CA VAL A 48 -13.13 -14.63 -16.41
C VAL A 48 -13.22 -13.10 -16.49
N PRO A 49 -14.01 -12.45 -15.61
CA PRO A 49 -14.06 -11.00 -15.55
C PRO A 49 -12.75 -10.48 -14.97
N MET A 50 -12.05 -9.64 -15.72
CA MET A 50 -10.76 -9.03 -15.37
C MET A 50 -10.81 -7.53 -15.64
N ASP A 51 -10.17 -6.76 -14.78
CA ASP A 51 -10.21 -5.30 -14.81
C ASP A 51 -9.02 -4.74 -15.62
N ASP A 52 -7.80 -5.26 -15.36
CA ASP A 52 -6.56 -4.67 -15.88
C ASP A 52 -6.08 -5.25 -17.22
N PHE A 53 -6.49 -6.48 -17.55
CA PHE A 53 -5.96 -7.22 -18.71
C PHE A 53 -7.07 -7.81 -19.56
N GLN A 54 -6.91 -7.73 -20.88
CA GLN A 54 -7.84 -8.34 -21.83
C GLN A 54 -7.61 -9.86 -21.97
N MET A 55 -6.37 -10.32 -21.78
CA MET A 55 -5.96 -11.72 -21.89
C MET A 55 -4.69 -11.97 -21.09
N ILE A 56 -4.63 -13.09 -20.37
CA ILE A 56 -3.44 -13.55 -19.65
C ILE A 56 -2.99 -14.85 -20.31
N LEU A 57 -1.73 -14.89 -20.75
CA LEU A 57 -1.12 -16.09 -21.30
C LEU A 57 -0.41 -16.85 -20.17
N GLY A 58 -0.86 -18.07 -19.92
CA GLY A 58 -0.32 -18.92 -18.86
C GLY A 58 1.05 -19.53 -19.23
N MET A 59 1.70 -20.11 -18.22
CA MET A 59 2.97 -20.82 -18.37
C MET A 59 2.88 -21.99 -19.35
N GLU A 60 1.70 -22.61 -19.49
CA GLU A 60 1.47 -23.71 -20.44
C GLU A 60 1.75 -23.26 -21.87
N LEU A 61 1.19 -22.11 -22.30
CA LEU A 61 1.46 -21.58 -23.63
C LEU A 61 2.94 -21.22 -23.82
N LEU A 62 3.58 -20.64 -22.80
CA LEU A 62 5.02 -20.34 -22.87
C LEU A 62 5.84 -21.62 -23.07
N SER A 63 5.48 -22.71 -22.40
CA SER A 63 6.15 -23.99 -22.57
C SER A 63 5.88 -24.63 -23.93
N THR A 64 4.63 -24.67 -24.38
CA THR A 64 4.22 -25.31 -25.65
C THR A 64 4.80 -24.59 -26.85
N ALA A 65 4.80 -23.25 -26.83
CA ALA A 65 5.33 -22.43 -27.92
C ALA A 65 6.82 -22.09 -27.75
N LYS A 66 7.52 -22.75 -26.81
CA LYS A 66 8.97 -22.56 -26.52
C LYS A 66 9.34 -21.07 -26.36
N MET A 67 8.49 -20.32 -25.67
CA MET A 67 8.65 -18.90 -25.44
C MET A 67 9.42 -18.64 -24.14
N VAL A 68 10.51 -17.89 -24.23
CA VAL A 68 11.34 -17.49 -23.10
C VAL A 68 11.22 -15.99 -22.89
N PRO A 69 10.62 -15.54 -21.77
CA PRO A 69 10.63 -14.13 -21.41
C PRO A 69 12.07 -13.65 -21.17
N MET A 70 12.45 -12.54 -21.79
CA MET A 70 13.73 -11.86 -21.58
C MET A 70 13.48 -10.45 -21.01
N PRO A 71 13.22 -10.32 -19.69
CA PRO A 71 12.80 -9.05 -19.11
C PRO A 71 13.81 -7.91 -19.31
N HIS A 72 15.09 -8.23 -19.30
CA HIS A 72 16.19 -7.28 -19.48
C HIS A 72 16.29 -6.74 -20.91
N LEU A 73 15.76 -7.46 -21.90
CA LEU A 73 15.69 -7.04 -23.30
C LEU A 73 14.29 -6.53 -23.69
N HIS A 74 13.37 -6.37 -22.71
CA HIS A 74 11.98 -5.99 -22.95
C HIS A 74 11.35 -6.79 -24.10
N SER A 75 11.58 -8.10 -24.13
CA SER A 75 11.16 -8.96 -25.24
C SER A 75 10.88 -10.39 -24.77
N ILE A 76 10.16 -11.14 -25.61
CA ILE A 76 9.98 -12.58 -25.49
C ILE A 76 10.66 -13.21 -26.70
N SER A 77 11.53 -14.19 -26.44
CA SER A 77 12.12 -15.01 -27.48
C SER A 77 11.21 -16.20 -27.74
N ILE A 78 10.78 -16.39 -28.99
CA ILE A 78 10.06 -17.58 -29.43
C ILE A 78 11.08 -18.48 -30.10
N MET A 79 11.42 -19.59 -29.44
CA MET A 79 12.41 -20.55 -29.93
C MET A 79 11.73 -21.65 -30.75
N ASP A 80 11.07 -21.25 -31.84
CA ASP A 80 10.58 -22.20 -32.84
C ASP A 80 11.75 -22.71 -33.70
N GLU A 81 11.77 -24.01 -33.97
CA GLU A 81 12.84 -24.66 -34.75
C GLU A 81 12.83 -24.22 -36.22
N LYS A 82 11.67 -23.80 -36.72
CA LYS A 82 11.51 -23.36 -38.12
C LYS A 82 11.68 -21.86 -38.30
N SER A 83 11.27 -21.06 -37.31
CA SER A 83 11.28 -19.60 -37.40
C SER A 83 11.46 -18.93 -36.04
N PRO A 84 12.70 -18.89 -35.49
CA PRO A 84 12.95 -18.21 -34.24
C PRO A 84 12.69 -16.71 -34.42
N CYS A 85 11.96 -16.10 -33.49
CA CYS A 85 11.69 -14.67 -33.54
C CYS A 85 11.73 -14.02 -32.15
N MET A 86 12.10 -12.75 -32.14
CA MET A 86 12.10 -11.91 -30.94
C MET A 86 10.91 -10.97 -31.02
N VAL A 87 9.99 -11.11 -30.07
CA VAL A 87 8.80 -10.25 -29.99
C VAL A 87 9.08 -9.17 -28.96
N PRO A 88 9.14 -7.88 -29.35
CA PRO A 88 9.28 -6.80 -28.39
C PRO A 88 8.03 -6.74 -27.51
N VAL A 89 8.23 -6.62 -26.21
CA VAL A 89 7.16 -6.55 -25.22
C VAL A 89 7.17 -5.17 -24.58
N THR A 90 6.02 -4.51 -24.60
CA THR A 90 5.80 -3.32 -23.79
C THR A 90 5.65 -3.77 -22.34
N SER A 91 6.75 -3.69 -21.57
CA SER A 91 6.64 -3.79 -20.12
C SER A 91 5.80 -2.61 -19.64
N ILE A 92 4.64 -2.89 -19.03
CA ILE A 92 3.99 -1.91 -18.18
C ILE A 92 4.95 -1.73 -17.02
N LYS A 93 5.83 -0.73 -17.11
CA LYS A 93 6.60 -0.28 -15.95
C LYS A 93 5.54 -0.02 -14.88
N ARG A 94 5.51 -0.83 -13.82
CA ARG A 94 5.05 -0.34 -12.52
C ARG A 94 6.06 0.69 -12.11
N ASP A 95 6.00 1.83 -12.77
CA ASP A 95 6.83 2.96 -12.45
C ASP A 95 6.40 3.33 -11.04
N LYS A 96 7.33 3.19 -10.10
CA LYS A 96 7.18 3.78 -8.78
C LYS A 96 7.22 5.30 -9.02
N GLY A 97 6.10 5.88 -9.44
CA GLY A 97 5.85 7.31 -9.44
C GLY A 97 6.48 8.16 -10.55
N LYS A 98 6.59 7.68 -11.79
CA LYS A 98 6.77 8.59 -12.94
C LYS A 98 5.68 8.35 -13.99
N ALA A 99 4.68 9.22 -13.99
CA ALA A 99 3.71 9.29 -15.08
C ALA A 99 4.44 9.52 -16.41
N ALA A 100 3.99 8.86 -17.48
CA ALA A 100 4.50 9.11 -18.82
C ALA A 100 4.20 10.57 -19.20
N MET A 101 5.22 11.42 -19.22
CA MET A 101 5.11 12.80 -19.64
C MET A 101 4.97 12.85 -21.17
N ILE A 102 3.85 13.38 -21.66
CA ILE A 102 3.68 13.68 -23.09
C ILE A 102 4.25 15.07 -23.41
N SER A 103 4.81 15.23 -24.60
CA SER A 103 5.22 16.55 -25.09
C SER A 103 4.02 17.41 -25.49
N ALA A 104 4.18 18.73 -25.48
CA ALA A 104 3.15 19.67 -25.96
C ALA A 104 2.73 19.40 -27.42
N LEU A 105 3.65 18.90 -28.25
CA LEU A 105 3.38 18.52 -29.63
C LEU A 105 2.46 17.29 -29.74
N GLN A 106 2.70 16.28 -28.91
CA GLN A 106 1.87 15.07 -28.85
C GLN A 106 0.48 15.39 -28.32
N LEU A 107 0.39 16.23 -27.29
CA LEU A 107 -0.90 16.73 -26.78
C LEU A 107 -1.68 17.47 -27.87
N ASN A 108 -1.03 18.39 -28.59
CA ASN A 108 -1.66 19.15 -29.66
C ASN A 108 -2.10 18.24 -30.84
N LYS A 109 -1.31 17.20 -31.15
CA LYS A 109 -1.67 16.22 -32.18
C LYS A 109 -2.88 15.38 -31.76
N GLY A 110 -2.94 14.91 -30.51
CA GLY A 110 -4.09 14.18 -29.97
C GLY A 110 -5.37 15.02 -29.99
N LEU A 111 -5.28 16.29 -29.57
CA LEU A 111 -6.39 17.25 -29.66
C LEU A 111 -6.89 17.44 -31.10
N LYS A 112 -5.99 17.53 -32.08
CA LYS A 112 -6.34 17.63 -33.51
C LYS A 112 -6.96 16.37 -34.07
N HIS A 113 -6.68 15.20 -33.49
CA HIS A 113 -7.23 13.91 -33.91
C HIS A 113 -8.48 13.49 -33.12
N GLY A 114 -8.97 14.34 -32.22
CA GLY A 114 -10.18 14.06 -31.45
C GLY A 114 -9.98 13.02 -30.35
N GLU A 115 -8.75 12.84 -29.87
CA GLU A 115 -8.46 11.93 -28.75
C GLU A 115 -8.97 12.54 -27.43
N GLU A 116 -9.63 11.73 -26.60
CA GLU A 116 -10.12 12.17 -25.28
C GLU A 116 -8.96 12.64 -24.41
N THR A 117 -8.98 13.93 -24.05
CA THR A 117 -7.89 14.59 -23.32
C THR A 117 -8.42 15.18 -22.02
N TYR A 118 -7.84 14.78 -20.89
CA TYR A 118 -8.20 15.27 -19.56
C TYR A 118 -7.09 16.14 -19.00
N LEU A 119 -7.43 17.35 -18.54
CA LEU A 119 -6.51 18.25 -17.84
C LEU A 119 -6.68 18.06 -16.33
N VAL A 120 -5.63 17.59 -15.66
CA VAL A 120 -5.58 17.52 -14.20
C VAL A 120 -4.57 18.54 -13.70
N THR A 121 -5.05 19.57 -13.02
CA THR A 121 -4.21 20.57 -12.37
C THR A 121 -3.99 20.18 -10.91
N ILE A 122 -2.73 19.95 -10.53
CA ILE A 122 -2.34 19.83 -9.13
C ILE A 122 -2.06 21.24 -8.64
N ARG A 123 -2.93 21.77 -7.78
CA ARG A 123 -2.69 23.03 -7.10
C ARG A 123 -1.98 22.71 -5.79
N GLU A 124 -0.76 23.21 -5.64
CA GLU A 124 -0.09 23.23 -4.34
C GLU A 124 -0.92 24.15 -3.44
N VAL A 125 -1.63 23.55 -2.48
CA VAL A 125 -2.27 24.30 -1.41
C VAL A 125 -1.15 24.65 -0.44
N THR A 126 -0.53 25.80 -0.65
CA THR A 126 0.26 26.43 0.41
C THR A 126 -0.68 26.67 1.58
N ASN A 127 -0.22 26.33 2.80
CA ASN A 127 -1.01 26.43 4.03
C ASN A 127 -1.57 27.84 4.34
N ASP A 128 -1.23 28.84 3.52
CA ASP A 128 -1.68 30.23 3.63
C ASP A 128 -2.92 30.56 2.77
N SER A 129 -3.39 29.62 1.95
CA SER A 129 -4.71 29.72 1.33
C SER A 129 -5.62 28.68 1.97
N PRO A 130 -6.70 29.08 2.68
CA PRO A 130 -7.69 28.13 3.13
C PRO A 130 -8.20 27.44 1.87
N GLY A 131 -7.86 26.14 1.71
CA GLY A 131 -8.48 25.32 0.68
C GLY A 131 -9.98 25.56 0.76
N LEU A 132 -10.65 25.65 -0.39
CA LEU A 132 -12.06 26.04 -0.46
C LEU A 132 -12.88 25.06 0.40
N VAL A 133 -13.07 25.40 1.69
CA VAL A 133 -13.92 24.65 2.59
C VAL A 133 -15.31 24.93 2.03
N PRO A 134 -16.05 23.90 1.57
CA PRO A 134 -17.44 24.09 1.17
C PRO A 134 -18.16 24.89 2.25
N GLU A 135 -18.93 25.90 1.87
CA GLU A 135 -19.61 26.80 2.83
C GLU A 135 -20.45 26.00 3.85
N ALA A 136 -21.01 24.86 3.42
CA ALA A 136 -21.72 23.91 4.26
C ALA A 136 -20.87 23.29 5.41
N LEU A 137 -19.55 23.19 5.27
CA LEU A 137 -18.64 22.65 6.29
C LEU A 137 -18.06 23.73 7.22
N ALA A 138 -18.13 25.00 6.85
CA ALA A 138 -17.68 26.12 7.69
C ALA A 138 -18.29 26.11 9.11
N PRO A 139 -19.62 25.93 9.31
CA PRO A 139 -20.19 25.89 10.66
C PRO A 139 -19.71 24.67 11.47
N VAL A 140 -19.44 23.54 10.81
CA VAL A 140 -18.93 22.32 11.47
C VAL A 140 -17.50 22.54 11.94
N LEU A 141 -16.62 23.08 11.08
CA LEU A 141 -15.24 23.38 11.46
C LEU A 141 -15.17 24.43 12.58
N ALA A 142 -16.00 25.47 12.51
CA ALA A 142 -16.08 26.48 13.57
C ALA A 142 -16.52 25.86 14.90
N LYS A 143 -17.53 24.97 14.88
CA LYS A 143 -18.01 24.26 16.08
C LYS A 143 -16.93 23.40 16.73
N PHE A 144 -16.07 22.77 15.94
CA PHE A 144 -15.04 21.84 16.41
C PHE A 144 -13.61 22.41 16.38
N ALA A 145 -13.45 23.72 16.19
CA ALA A 145 -12.13 24.36 16.16
C ALA A 145 -11.29 24.07 17.42
N GLY A 146 -11.94 23.94 18.59
CA GLY A 146 -11.28 23.64 19.86
C GLY A 146 -10.61 22.26 19.94
N ILE A 147 -10.99 21.29 19.10
CA ILE A 147 -10.37 19.95 19.07
C ILE A 147 -9.31 19.80 17.96
N MET A 148 -9.08 20.86 17.18
CA MET A 148 -8.09 20.90 16.09
C MET A 148 -7.00 21.96 16.35
N PRO A 149 -6.26 21.91 17.48
CA PRO A 149 -5.25 22.91 17.78
C PRO A 149 -4.02 22.78 16.85
N ALA A 150 -3.39 23.91 16.53
CA ALA A 150 -2.17 23.95 15.72
C ALA A 150 -1.01 23.19 16.39
N GLU A 151 -0.94 23.19 17.73
CA GLU A 151 -0.01 22.40 18.53
C GLU A 151 -0.75 21.60 19.60
N LEU A 152 -0.30 20.37 19.87
CA LEU A 152 -0.87 19.57 20.95
C LEU A 152 -0.36 20.08 22.31
N PRO A 153 -1.21 20.07 23.36
CA PRO A 153 -0.76 20.36 24.71
C PRO A 153 0.39 19.43 25.12
N ARG A 154 1.45 19.98 25.72
CA ARG A 154 2.59 19.21 26.25
C ARG A 154 2.29 18.55 27.60
N ARG A 155 1.07 18.07 27.78
CA ARG A 155 0.60 17.44 29.02
C ARG A 155 -0.16 16.19 28.68
N LEU A 156 -0.21 15.26 29.63
CA LEU A 156 -1.00 14.04 29.48
C LEU A 156 -2.48 14.40 29.20
N PRO A 157 -3.15 13.58 28.37
CA PRO A 157 -4.59 13.65 28.20
C PRO A 157 -5.31 13.48 29.55
N PRO A 158 -6.51 14.05 29.71
CA PRO A 158 -7.34 13.77 30.88
C PRO A 158 -7.63 12.26 30.95
N ARG A 159 -7.73 11.71 32.16
CA ARG A 159 -8.14 10.31 32.36
C ARG A 159 -9.53 10.10 31.77
N ARG A 160 -9.71 8.96 31.10
CA ARG A 160 -10.98 8.53 30.50
C ARG A 160 -11.47 7.26 31.18
N GLU A 161 -12.63 6.78 30.77
CA GLU A 161 -13.22 5.54 31.30
C GLU A 161 -12.38 4.29 30.99
N VAL A 162 -11.62 4.34 29.89
CA VAL A 162 -10.78 3.23 29.42
C VAL A 162 -9.33 3.68 29.39
N ASP A 163 -8.52 3.09 30.25
CA ASP A 163 -7.06 3.20 30.21
C ASP A 163 -6.47 1.98 29.50
N HIS A 164 -5.34 2.17 28.80
CA HIS A 164 -4.65 1.07 28.16
C HIS A 164 -3.95 0.18 29.19
N ALA A 165 -4.43 -1.05 29.35
CA ALA A 165 -3.79 -2.08 30.16
C ALA A 165 -2.97 -3.04 29.30
N ILE A 166 -1.78 -3.40 29.77
CA ILE A 166 -0.91 -4.42 29.17
C ILE A 166 -1.02 -5.68 30.02
N GLU A 167 -1.89 -6.61 29.61
CA GLU A 167 -2.08 -7.89 30.29
C GLU A 167 -0.96 -8.87 29.92
N LEU A 168 -0.33 -9.47 30.93
CA LEU A 168 0.73 -10.46 30.74
C LEU A 168 0.17 -11.88 30.82
N LEU A 169 0.82 -12.81 30.12
CA LEU A 169 0.51 -14.24 30.25
C LEU A 169 0.72 -14.70 31.70
N PRO A 170 -0.12 -15.58 32.25
CA PRO A 170 0.05 -16.11 33.61
C PRO A 170 1.44 -16.72 33.80
N GLY A 171 2.14 -16.32 34.86
CA GLY A 171 3.49 -16.80 35.16
C GLY A 171 4.61 -16.23 34.28
N ALA A 172 4.33 -15.23 33.44
CA ALA A 172 5.35 -14.57 32.64
C ALA A 172 6.42 -13.88 33.52
N LYS A 173 7.70 -14.11 33.19
CA LYS A 173 8.82 -13.38 33.78
C LYS A 173 8.92 -11.99 33.15
N SER A 174 9.18 -10.98 33.96
CA SER A 174 9.40 -9.61 33.49
C SER A 174 10.65 -9.56 32.58
N PRO A 175 10.52 -9.18 31.29
CA PRO A 175 11.67 -9.03 30.42
C PRO A 175 12.52 -7.83 30.85
N ALA A 176 13.81 -8.06 31.09
CA ALA A 176 14.80 -7.04 31.38
C ALA A 176 15.97 -7.17 30.39
N MET A 177 15.91 -6.38 29.32
CA MET A 177 16.94 -6.36 28.29
C MET A 177 17.91 -5.20 28.51
N ALA A 178 19.21 -5.46 28.30
CA ALA A 178 20.23 -4.42 28.38
C ALA A 178 20.07 -3.40 27.24
N PRO A 179 20.37 -2.11 27.47
CA PRO A 179 20.38 -1.09 26.42
C PRO A 179 21.37 -1.44 25.30
N TYR A 180 21.03 -1.08 24.06
CA TYR A 180 21.97 -1.18 22.94
C TYR A 180 23.11 -0.18 23.08
N ARG A 181 24.29 -0.56 22.56
CA ARG A 181 25.41 0.37 22.44
C ARG A 181 25.07 1.43 21.39
N MET A 182 25.25 2.69 21.75
CA MET A 182 24.94 3.84 20.90
C MET A 182 26.19 4.72 20.73
N ALA A 183 26.28 5.39 19.57
CA ALA A 183 27.34 6.38 19.36
C ALA A 183 27.11 7.64 20.24
N PRO A 184 28.14 8.46 20.53
CA PRO A 184 27.98 9.67 21.34
C PRO A 184 26.93 10.65 20.80
N VAL A 185 26.80 10.75 19.47
CA VAL A 185 25.78 11.58 18.80
C VAL A 185 24.37 11.08 19.12
N GLU A 186 24.18 9.76 19.13
CA GLU A 186 22.89 9.12 19.42
C GLU A 186 22.52 9.25 20.88
N LEU A 187 23.49 9.14 21.79
CA LEU A 187 23.26 9.36 23.22
C LEU A 187 22.81 10.80 23.51
N ARG A 188 23.36 11.79 22.81
CA ARG A 188 22.89 13.19 22.93
C ARG A 188 21.45 13.34 22.46
N GLU A 189 21.12 12.75 21.31
CA GLU A 189 19.75 12.79 20.78
C GLU A 189 18.76 12.03 21.67
N LEU A 190 19.18 10.90 22.25
CA LEU A 190 18.39 10.14 23.22
C LEU A 190 18.06 10.99 24.45
N ARG A 191 19.07 11.66 25.04
CA ARG A 191 18.86 12.55 26.18
C ARG A 191 17.88 13.68 25.84
N ARG A 192 18.08 14.36 24.70
CA ARG A 192 17.19 15.44 24.24
C ARG A 192 15.73 14.99 24.17
N GLN A 193 15.45 13.86 23.51
CA GLN A 193 14.08 13.35 23.37
C GLN A 193 13.50 12.87 24.72
N LEU A 194 14.31 12.25 25.59
CA LEU A 194 13.85 11.85 26.92
C LEU A 194 13.49 13.04 27.80
N ASP A 195 14.28 14.12 27.78
CA ASP A 195 14.01 15.34 28.53
C ASP A 195 12.72 16.04 28.05
N GLU A 196 12.47 16.04 26.74
CA GLU A 196 11.20 16.51 26.16
C GLU A 196 10.01 15.65 26.63
N MET A 197 10.15 14.33 26.66
CA MET A 197 9.09 13.43 27.13
C MET A 197 8.86 13.53 28.65
N LEU A 198 9.92 13.74 29.44
CA LEU A 198 9.86 13.95 30.88
C LEU A 198 9.17 15.26 31.23
N SER A 199 9.60 16.36 30.59
CA SER A 199 8.99 17.68 30.79
C SER A 199 7.52 17.71 30.34
N GLY A 200 7.15 16.94 29.32
CA GLY A 200 5.77 16.76 28.88
C GLY A 200 4.92 15.81 29.74
N GLY A 201 5.52 15.16 30.74
CA GLY A 201 4.86 14.17 31.61
C GLY A 201 4.49 12.86 30.90
N ILE A 202 4.98 12.62 29.68
CA ILE A 202 4.71 11.41 28.88
C ILE A 202 5.38 10.19 29.51
N ILE A 203 6.55 10.40 30.11
CA ILE A 203 7.30 9.36 30.84
C ILE A 203 7.68 9.85 32.23
N ARG A 204 8.05 8.91 33.09
CA ARG A 204 8.60 9.17 34.43
C ARG A 204 9.68 8.15 34.77
N PRO A 205 10.66 8.50 35.63
CA PRO A 205 11.57 7.51 36.18
C PRO A 205 10.80 6.36 36.86
N SER A 206 11.25 5.14 36.65
CA SER A 206 10.61 3.92 37.16
C SER A 206 11.65 2.95 37.68
N LYS A 207 11.27 2.19 38.71
CA LYS A 207 12.05 1.06 39.27
C LYS A 207 11.41 -0.29 38.91
N ALA A 208 10.68 -0.34 37.81
CA ALA A 208 9.99 -1.55 37.37
C ALA A 208 11.00 -2.68 37.05
N PRO A 209 10.63 -3.95 37.28
CA PRO A 209 11.46 -5.11 36.90
C PRO A 209 11.46 -5.35 35.37
N PHE A 210 10.99 -4.38 34.58
CA PHE A 210 10.90 -4.44 33.13
C PHE A 210 11.92 -3.49 32.52
N GLY A 211 12.61 -3.95 31.46
CA GLY A 211 13.56 -3.15 30.72
C GLY A 211 13.51 -3.50 29.24
N ALA A 212 13.31 -2.49 28.40
CA ALA A 212 13.34 -2.60 26.94
C ALA A 212 14.40 -1.64 26.38
N PRO A 213 15.24 -2.08 25.43
CA PRO A 213 16.23 -1.20 24.85
C PRO A 213 15.57 -0.23 23.89
N VAL A 214 16.25 0.89 23.67
CA VAL A 214 15.85 1.93 22.71
C VAL A 214 16.74 1.84 21.49
N LEU A 215 16.19 2.15 20.32
CA LEU A 215 16.91 2.30 19.06
C LEU A 215 16.37 3.48 18.26
N PHE A 216 17.13 3.95 17.29
CA PHE A 216 16.72 5.05 16.41
C PHE A 216 16.37 4.55 15.01
N GLN A 217 15.26 5.05 14.49
CA GLN A 217 14.90 4.90 13.09
C GLN A 217 15.03 6.25 12.39
N ALA A 218 15.75 6.29 11.27
CA ALA A 218 15.83 7.51 10.44
C ALA A 218 14.48 7.78 9.77
N LYS A 219 13.99 9.02 9.89
CA LYS A 219 12.88 9.53 9.10
C LYS A 219 13.39 10.06 7.75
N HIS A 220 12.46 10.27 6.81
CA HIS A 220 12.76 10.82 5.49
C HIS A 220 13.39 12.22 5.54
N ASP A 221 13.06 13.01 6.56
CA ASP A 221 13.59 14.36 6.81
C ASP A 221 14.98 14.36 7.47
N GLY A 222 15.60 13.19 7.66
CA GLY A 222 16.89 13.01 8.33
C GLY A 222 16.83 13.03 9.87
N SER A 223 15.69 13.35 10.47
CA SER A 223 15.52 13.28 11.93
C SER A 223 15.46 11.84 12.43
N LYS A 224 15.86 11.61 13.68
CA LYS A 224 15.82 10.27 14.31
C LYS A 224 14.55 10.11 15.14
N ARG A 225 13.82 9.03 14.92
CA ARG A 225 12.66 8.61 15.73
C ARG A 225 13.14 7.64 16.80
N LEU A 226 12.92 7.99 18.07
CA LEU A 226 13.12 7.10 19.20
C LEU A 226 12.10 5.95 19.14
N CYS A 227 12.59 4.72 19.12
CA CYS A 227 11.79 3.50 19.07
C CYS A 227 12.17 2.62 20.26
N VAL A 228 11.19 2.24 21.08
CA VAL A 228 11.39 1.28 22.17
C VAL A 228 11.15 -0.13 21.63
N ASP A 229 12.11 -1.03 21.84
CA ASP A 229 12.00 -2.42 21.39
C ASP A 229 11.17 -3.26 22.36
N TYR A 230 9.85 -3.20 22.18
CA TYR A 230 8.91 -4.00 22.95
C TYR A 230 8.80 -5.46 22.48
N ARG A 231 9.67 -5.98 21.60
CA ARG A 231 9.53 -7.36 21.09
C ARG A 231 9.50 -8.42 22.19
N ALA A 232 10.32 -8.27 23.24
CA ALA A 232 10.33 -9.19 24.38
C ALA A 232 9.04 -9.07 25.22
N LEU A 233 8.56 -7.85 25.45
CA LEU A 233 7.31 -7.58 26.16
C LEU A 233 6.10 -8.13 25.38
N ASN A 234 6.03 -7.85 24.08
CA ASN A 234 4.94 -8.28 23.20
C ASN A 234 4.82 -9.81 23.10
N LYS A 235 5.92 -10.57 23.32
CA LYS A 235 5.88 -12.04 23.35
C LYS A 235 5.18 -12.59 24.59
N VAL A 236 5.24 -11.86 25.71
CA VAL A 236 4.64 -12.26 26.99
C VAL A 236 3.34 -11.53 27.30
N THR A 237 2.85 -10.71 26.36
CA THR A 237 1.59 -9.96 26.47
C THR A 237 0.45 -10.78 25.86
N VAL A 238 -0.72 -10.77 26.50
CA VAL A 238 -1.96 -11.36 25.95
C VAL A 238 -2.35 -10.60 24.68
N LYS A 239 -2.50 -11.33 23.57
CA LYS A 239 -2.85 -10.72 22.28
C LYS A 239 -4.33 -10.37 22.25
N ASN A 240 -4.65 -9.09 22.38
CA ASN A 240 -5.99 -8.58 22.16
C ASN A 240 -6.27 -8.45 20.65
N LYS A 241 -7.12 -9.33 20.10
CA LYS A 241 -7.51 -9.31 18.69
C LYS A 241 -8.87 -8.62 18.54
N TYR A 242 -8.85 -7.31 18.37
CA TYR A 242 -10.05 -6.58 17.97
C TYR A 242 -10.26 -6.70 16.46
N PRO A 243 -11.48 -7.03 15.99
CA PRO A 243 -11.80 -7.02 14.57
C PRO A 243 -11.76 -5.57 14.07
N LEU A 244 -10.95 -5.31 13.04
CA LEU A 244 -11.06 -4.08 12.27
C LEU A 244 -12.26 -4.23 11.33
N HIS A 245 -13.24 -3.33 11.45
CA HIS A 245 -14.40 -3.31 10.59
C HIS A 245 -14.01 -2.83 9.18
N GLN A 246 -14.52 -3.50 8.16
CA GLN A 246 -14.35 -3.05 6.78
C GLN A 246 -15.31 -1.89 6.51
N LEU A 247 -14.88 -0.99 5.62
CA LEU A 247 -15.75 0.05 5.09
C LEU A 247 -16.81 -0.63 4.20
N GLY A 248 -18.08 -0.50 4.56
CA GLY A 248 -19.20 -1.08 3.81
C GLY A 248 -19.54 -0.29 2.54
N GLU A 249 -20.78 -0.40 2.07
CA GLU A 249 -21.30 0.24 0.84
C GLU A 249 -21.60 1.75 1.01
N ALA A 250 -20.78 2.47 1.77
CA ALA A 250 -20.96 3.90 1.96
C ALA A 250 -20.59 4.68 0.68
N GLN A 251 -21.38 5.72 0.36
CA GLN A 251 -21.13 6.59 -0.79
C GLN A 251 -20.27 7.82 -0.44
N VAL A 252 -20.21 8.18 0.84
CA VAL A 252 -19.46 9.34 1.34
C VAL A 252 -18.54 8.88 2.47
N PHE A 253 -17.26 9.21 2.36
CA PHE A 253 -16.24 8.91 3.37
C PHE A 253 -15.62 10.19 3.91
N SER A 254 -15.30 10.18 5.19
CA SER A 254 -14.52 11.24 5.84
C SER A 254 -13.34 10.61 6.56
N LYS A 255 -12.17 11.25 6.46
CA LYS A 255 -10.94 10.79 7.12
C LYS A 255 -10.56 11.76 8.21
N LEU A 256 -10.45 11.27 9.43
CA LEU A 256 -9.94 12.00 10.58
C LEU A 256 -8.69 11.27 11.07
N ASP A 257 -7.60 12.02 11.25
CA ASP A 257 -6.34 11.49 11.77
C ASP A 257 -6.10 12.07 13.17
N LEU A 258 -5.92 11.20 14.15
CA LEU A 258 -5.56 11.61 15.50
C LEU A 258 -4.06 11.88 15.55
N ARG A 259 -3.70 13.18 15.59
CA ARG A 259 -2.30 13.59 15.75
C ARG A 259 -1.73 12.99 17.03
N SER A 260 -0.68 12.19 16.88
CA SER A 260 -0.01 11.53 18.00
C SER A 260 -0.96 10.70 18.88
N GLY A 261 -1.96 10.03 18.30
CA GLY A 261 -3.01 9.32 19.04
C GLY A 261 -2.53 8.28 20.07
N TYR A 262 -1.31 7.73 19.91
CA TYR A 262 -0.70 6.84 20.91
C TYR A 262 -0.35 7.53 22.24
N TRP A 263 -0.20 8.85 22.25
CA TRP A 263 0.14 9.65 23.43
C TRP A 263 -1.10 10.36 24.04
N GLN A 264 -2.30 10.09 23.50
CA GLN A 264 -3.58 10.66 23.93
C GLN A 264 -4.51 9.59 24.52
#